data_AF-A0A645EL51-F1
#
_entry.id   AF-A0A645EL51-F1
#
_cell.length_a   1.000
_cell.length_b   1.000
_cell.length_c   1.000
_cell.angle_alpha   90.00
_cell.angle_beta   90.00
_cell.angle_gamma   90.00
#
_symmetry.space_group_name_H-M   'P 1'
#
loop_
_entity.id
_entity.type
_entity.pdbx_description
1 polymer ?
#
loop_
_entity_poly.entity_id
_entity_poly.type
_entity_poly.pdbx_seq_one_letter_code
_entity_poly.pdbx_strand_id
1 'polypeptide(L)'
;MAIGGAETPLFVYYAKEIANYYHLPVRAGGGLTDAKAVDYQAGKETALNLFATYGAGIDFIIHACGILDTYNTISFEKLVLDEEAALSIKRQFKGFVVDDKHMMVEEIAKAGPGGSYINKRTPKIYREEFMLPKLANRETTQNWLKDGAKSVESLAAEMVEERIGNYKLPELADFQKKILEKYIPQEWNAD
;
A
#
# COMPACT_ATOMS: atom_id res chain seq x y z
N MET A 1 17.31 -3.75 19.02
CA MET A 1 16.19 -4.48 18.38
C MET A 1 16.23 -4.10 16.90
N ALA A 2 16.10 -5.05 15.99
CA ALA A 2 16.08 -4.81 14.53
C ALA A 2 14.79 -5.43 13.99
N ILE A 3 14.02 -4.68 13.21
CA ILE A 3 12.68 -5.09 12.73
C ILE A 3 12.64 -5.24 11.21
N GLY A 4 13.63 -4.72 10.49
CA GLY A 4 13.79 -4.86 9.04
C GLY A 4 14.53 -6.13 8.62
N GLY A 5 15.03 -6.91 9.58
CA GLY A 5 15.77 -8.15 9.35
C GLY A 5 14.94 -9.27 8.71
N ALA A 6 15.63 -10.26 8.13
CA ALA A 6 14.98 -11.43 7.52
C ALA A 6 14.30 -12.35 8.55
N GLU A 7 14.67 -12.22 9.82
CA GLU A 7 14.09 -12.91 10.95
C GLU A 7 12.66 -12.43 11.24
N THR A 8 12.34 -11.16 10.96
CA THR A 8 10.99 -10.61 11.22
C THR A 8 9.91 -11.34 10.43
N PRO A 9 10.04 -11.55 9.09
CA PRO A 9 9.13 -12.43 8.35
C PRO A 9 8.97 -13.84 8.95
N LEU A 10 10.05 -14.46 9.45
CA LEU A 10 9.97 -15.80 10.07
C LEU A 10 9.09 -15.78 11.33
N PHE A 11 9.25 -14.76 12.17
CA PHE A 11 8.41 -14.59 13.36
C PHE A 11 6.95 -14.30 13.00
N VAL A 12 6.69 -13.58 11.90
CA VAL A 12 5.34 -13.34 11.40
C VAL A 12 4.64 -14.65 11.02
N TYR A 13 5.30 -15.52 10.24
CA TYR A 13 4.74 -16.83 9.90
C TYR A 13 4.50 -17.68 11.14
N TYR A 14 5.48 -17.75 12.03
CA TYR A 14 5.35 -18.50 13.29
C TYR A 14 4.19 -18.02 14.16
N ALA A 15 4.05 -16.69 14.31
CA ALA A 15 2.96 -16.09 15.08
C ALA A 15 1.59 -16.42 14.48
N LYS A 16 1.46 -16.44 13.15
CA LYS A 16 0.22 -16.85 12.50
C LYS A 16 -0.12 -18.31 12.77
N GLU A 17 0.85 -19.21 12.64
CA GLU A 17 0.61 -20.64 12.87
C GLU A 17 0.19 -20.92 14.32
N ILE A 18 0.81 -20.27 15.30
CA ILE A 18 0.38 -20.35 16.71
C ILE A 18 -1.06 -19.85 16.87
N ALA A 19 -1.38 -18.70 16.27
CA ALA A 19 -2.71 -18.11 16.42
C ALA A 19 -3.79 -18.98 15.78
N ASN A 20 -3.51 -19.59 14.62
CA ASN A 20 -4.38 -20.57 13.99
C ASN A 20 -4.62 -21.78 14.92
N TYR A 21 -3.57 -22.30 15.56
CA TYR A 21 -3.67 -23.41 16.50
C TYR A 21 -4.58 -23.09 17.70
N TYR A 22 -4.49 -21.88 18.24
CA TYR A 22 -5.34 -21.43 19.36
C TYR A 22 -6.68 -20.83 18.92
N HIS A 23 -6.97 -20.76 17.62
CA HIS A 23 -8.17 -20.14 17.05
C HIS A 23 -8.38 -18.68 17.49
N LEU A 24 -7.30 -17.91 17.54
CA LEU A 24 -7.32 -16.49 17.92
C LEU A 24 -6.85 -15.60 16.77
N PRO A 25 -7.34 -14.35 16.66
CA PRO A 25 -6.76 -13.39 15.74
C PRO A 25 -5.34 -13.02 16.17
N VAL A 26 -4.47 -12.76 15.19
CA VAL A 26 -3.10 -12.31 15.44
C VAL A 26 -2.83 -10.93 14.87
N ARG A 27 -2.08 -10.15 15.65
CA ARG A 27 -1.43 -8.93 15.19
C ARG A 27 0.07 -9.17 15.04
N ALA A 28 0.62 -8.93 13.86
CA ALA A 28 2.05 -9.04 13.60
C ALA A 28 2.46 -8.23 12.36
N GLY A 29 3.78 -8.07 12.18
CA GLY A 29 4.36 -7.56 10.94
C GLY A 29 3.98 -6.11 10.59
N GLY A 30 4.07 -5.79 9.30
CA GLY A 30 3.81 -4.44 8.75
C GLY A 30 4.85 -3.97 7.73
N GLY A 31 4.80 -2.68 7.41
CA GLY A 31 5.80 -1.95 6.61
C GLY A 31 7.01 -1.58 7.46
N LEU A 32 7.73 -2.60 7.91
CA LEU A 32 8.77 -2.48 8.93
C LEU A 32 10.15 -2.25 8.31
N THR A 33 10.90 -1.33 8.89
CA THR A 33 12.26 -0.99 8.46
C THR A 33 13.06 -0.36 9.60
N ASP A 34 14.38 -0.63 9.60
CA ASP A 34 15.36 -0.02 10.50
C ASP A 34 16.06 1.21 9.87
N ALA A 35 15.71 1.55 8.62
CA ALA A 35 16.25 2.69 7.88
C ALA A 35 15.87 4.03 8.54
N LYS A 36 16.78 5.01 8.45
CA LYS A 36 16.61 6.36 9.03
C LYS A 36 15.99 7.36 8.04
N ALA A 37 15.92 6.99 6.76
CA ALA A 37 15.45 7.81 5.66
C ALA A 37 14.62 6.96 4.69
N VAL A 38 13.90 7.63 3.80
CA VAL A 38 13.13 6.98 2.72
C VAL A 38 14.09 6.62 1.58
N ASP A 39 14.78 5.51 1.72
CA ASP A 39 15.79 5.05 0.78
C ASP A 39 15.55 3.61 0.30
N TYR A 40 16.54 3.03 -0.37
CA TYR A 40 16.50 1.65 -0.81
C TYR A 40 16.33 0.67 0.37
N GLN A 41 16.98 0.91 1.51
CA GLN A 41 16.84 0.05 2.68
C GLN A 41 15.37 0.06 3.15
N ALA A 42 14.79 1.26 3.28
CA ALA A 42 13.40 1.42 3.69
C ALA A 42 12.44 0.68 2.76
N GLY A 43 12.61 0.82 1.44
CA GLY A 43 11.79 0.13 0.45
C GLY A 43 11.95 -1.39 0.50
N LYS A 44 13.19 -1.89 0.53
CA LYS A 44 13.50 -3.33 0.54
C LYS A 44 12.94 -4.02 1.79
N GLU A 45 13.22 -3.47 2.98
CA GLU A 45 12.78 -4.08 4.26
C GLU A 45 11.26 -4.06 4.39
N THR A 46 10.62 -2.94 4.00
CA THR A 46 9.17 -2.81 4.00
C THR A 46 8.53 -3.83 3.05
N ALA A 47 9.03 -3.96 1.82
CA ALA A 47 8.48 -4.88 0.83
C ALA A 47 8.53 -6.33 1.32
N LEU A 48 9.67 -6.76 1.87
CA LEU A 48 9.84 -8.12 2.41
C LEU A 48 8.90 -8.38 3.59
N ASN A 49 8.82 -7.43 4.54
CA ASN A 49 7.97 -7.57 5.72
C ASN A 49 6.48 -7.53 5.37
N LEU A 50 6.02 -6.57 4.55
CA LEU A 50 4.62 -6.49 4.14
C LEU A 50 4.20 -7.70 3.32
N PHE A 51 5.06 -8.19 2.41
CA PHE A 51 4.75 -9.36 1.61
C PHE A 51 4.54 -10.59 2.49
N ALA A 52 5.43 -10.82 3.46
CA ALA A 52 5.29 -11.90 4.42
C ALA A 52 4.06 -11.73 5.31
N THR A 53 3.82 -10.52 5.83
CA THR A 53 2.68 -10.19 6.69
C THR A 53 1.34 -10.44 5.99
N TYR A 54 1.22 -9.94 4.76
CA TYR A 54 0.01 -10.14 3.96
C TYR A 54 -0.14 -11.60 3.54
N GLY A 55 0.93 -12.23 3.08
CA GLY A 55 0.93 -13.61 2.61
C GLY A 55 0.65 -14.64 3.70
N ALA A 56 1.05 -14.36 4.94
CA ALA A 56 0.69 -15.17 6.11
C ALA A 56 -0.80 -15.04 6.47
N GLY A 57 -1.51 -14.03 5.97
CA GLY A 57 -2.90 -13.76 6.37
C GLY A 57 -3.01 -13.26 7.81
N ILE A 58 -2.09 -12.39 8.25
CA ILE A 58 -2.18 -11.72 9.55
C ILE A 58 -3.49 -10.92 9.66
N ASP A 59 -4.19 -11.06 10.78
CA ASP A 59 -5.55 -10.54 10.94
C ASP A 59 -5.58 -9.04 11.21
N PHE A 60 -4.56 -8.50 11.88
CA PHE A 60 -4.45 -7.07 12.17
C PHE A 60 -3.01 -6.55 12.03
N ILE A 61 -2.82 -5.51 11.22
CA ILE A 61 -1.49 -4.94 10.91
C ILE A 61 -1.46 -3.48 11.36
N ILE A 62 -0.96 -3.22 12.57
CA ILE A 62 -0.90 -1.85 13.14
C ILE A 62 0.10 -0.97 12.38
N HIS A 63 1.29 -1.49 12.12
CA HIS A 63 2.41 -0.75 11.54
C HIS A 63 2.49 -0.98 10.03
N ALA A 64 1.35 -0.94 9.34
CA ALA A 64 1.30 -1.24 7.92
C ALA A 64 2.07 -0.21 7.09
N CYS A 65 2.08 1.05 7.50
CA CYS A 65 2.63 2.17 6.71
C CYS A 65 3.35 3.19 7.61
N GLY A 66 4.41 3.80 7.09
CA GLY A 66 5.02 5.03 7.62
C GLY A 66 6.16 4.85 8.62
N ILE A 67 6.41 3.63 9.07
CA ILE A 67 7.46 3.36 10.07
C ILE A 67 8.86 3.58 9.47
N LEU A 68 9.70 4.26 10.24
CA LEU A 68 11.14 4.37 10.09
C LEU A 68 11.84 4.20 11.45
N ASP A 69 13.14 3.99 11.39
CA ASP A 69 14.04 3.91 12.54
C ASP A 69 13.53 3.01 13.67
N THR A 70 13.14 1.77 13.33
CA THR A 70 12.76 0.77 14.34
C THR A 70 11.62 1.28 15.26
N TYR A 71 10.57 1.84 14.65
CA TYR A 71 9.42 2.46 15.33
C TYR A 71 9.66 3.84 15.97
N ASN A 72 10.87 4.39 15.95
CA ASN A 72 11.13 5.69 16.55
C ASN A 72 10.57 6.86 15.74
N THR A 73 10.30 6.65 14.45
CA THR A 73 9.89 7.70 13.53
C THR A 73 8.72 7.26 12.66
N ILE A 74 7.78 8.20 12.45
CA ILE A 74 6.77 8.10 11.40
C ILE A 74 7.11 9.16 10.34
N SER A 75 7.26 8.75 9.08
CA SER A 75 7.34 9.68 7.94
C SER A 75 6.03 9.61 7.15
N PHE A 76 5.50 10.77 6.79
CA PHE A 76 4.28 10.86 5.99
C PHE A 76 4.53 10.44 4.54
N GLU A 77 5.69 10.78 3.99
CA GLU A 77 6.13 10.36 2.66
C GLU A 77 6.22 8.83 2.61
N LYS A 78 6.87 8.24 3.61
CA LYS A 78 6.95 6.78 3.77
C LYS A 78 5.57 6.15 3.93
N LEU A 79 4.64 6.80 4.63
CA LEU A 79 3.28 6.30 4.80
C LEU A 79 2.57 6.16 3.46
N VAL A 80 2.66 7.16 2.59
CA VAL A 80 2.02 7.12 1.27
C VAL A 80 2.71 6.09 0.35
N LEU A 81 4.04 5.99 0.42
CA LEU A 81 4.79 4.97 -0.33
C LEU A 81 4.43 3.55 0.10
N ASP A 82 4.33 3.32 1.41
CA ASP A 82 3.94 2.01 1.96
C ASP A 82 2.51 1.65 1.62
N GLU A 83 1.60 2.62 1.53
CA GLU A 83 0.23 2.39 1.06
C GLU A 83 0.23 1.85 -0.38
N GLU A 84 1.01 2.45 -1.28
CA GLU A 84 1.15 1.96 -2.66
C GLU A 84 1.80 0.57 -2.70
N ALA A 85 2.80 0.32 -1.86
CA ALA A 85 3.40 -1.02 -1.72
C ALA A 85 2.37 -2.05 -1.22
N ALA A 86 1.58 -1.71 -0.21
CA ALA A 86 0.54 -2.57 0.34
C ALA A 86 -0.57 -2.85 -0.69
N LEU A 87 -0.98 -1.86 -1.48
CA LEU A 87 -1.93 -2.05 -2.59
C LEU A 87 -1.36 -2.96 -3.68
N SER A 88 -0.07 -2.83 -3.98
CA SER A 88 0.63 -3.69 -4.96
C SER A 88 0.67 -5.14 -4.49
N ILE A 89 1.03 -5.36 -3.24
CA ILE A 89 1.05 -6.68 -2.61
C ILE A 89 -0.38 -7.26 -2.57
N LYS A 90 -1.37 -6.47 -2.15
CA LYS A 90 -2.78 -6.88 -2.17
C LYS A 90 -3.23 -7.29 -3.57
N ARG A 91 -2.85 -6.54 -4.61
CA ARG A 91 -3.16 -6.91 -6.01
C ARG A 91 -2.47 -8.21 -6.42
N GLN A 92 -1.22 -8.42 -6.02
CA GLN A 92 -0.48 -9.65 -6.30
C GLN A 92 -1.18 -10.87 -5.69
N PHE A 93 -1.60 -10.79 -4.42
CA PHE A 93 -2.27 -11.89 -3.72
C PHE A 93 -3.73 -12.13 -4.17
N LYS A 94 -4.35 -11.21 -4.92
CA LYS A 94 -5.61 -11.51 -5.61
C LYS A 94 -5.46 -12.57 -6.71
N GLY A 95 -4.24 -12.80 -7.19
CA GLY A 95 -3.98 -13.77 -8.26
C GLY A 95 -4.63 -13.39 -9.59
N PHE A 96 -4.93 -14.42 -10.38
CA PHE A 96 -5.60 -14.30 -11.67
C PHE A 96 -7.04 -14.79 -11.58
N VAL A 97 -7.95 -14.06 -12.22
CA VAL A 97 -9.30 -14.57 -12.48
C VAL A 97 -9.24 -15.46 -13.72
N VAL A 98 -9.64 -16.73 -13.58
CA VAL A 98 -9.61 -17.71 -14.67
C VAL A 98 -11.05 -18.05 -15.06
N ASP A 99 -11.55 -17.35 -16.07
CA ASP A 99 -12.85 -17.59 -16.71
C ASP A 99 -12.80 -17.16 -18.19
N ASP A 100 -13.86 -17.48 -18.94
CA ASP A 100 -13.93 -17.20 -20.38
C ASP A 100 -13.78 -15.71 -20.72
N LYS A 101 -14.28 -14.81 -19.85
CA LYS A 101 -14.19 -13.36 -20.03
C LYS A 101 -12.75 -12.87 -19.88
N HIS A 102 -12.02 -13.35 -18.89
CA HIS A 102 -10.66 -12.88 -18.57
C HIS A 102 -9.58 -13.57 -19.42
N MET A 103 -9.82 -14.81 -19.85
CA MET A 103 -8.89 -15.55 -20.71
C MET A 103 -8.79 -14.96 -22.13
N MET A 104 -9.84 -14.28 -22.61
CA MET A 104 -9.87 -13.57 -23.90
C MET A 104 -9.37 -14.40 -25.10
N VAL A 105 -9.60 -15.73 -25.09
CA VAL A 105 -9.06 -16.68 -26.08
C VAL A 105 -9.41 -16.30 -27.51
N GLU A 106 -10.64 -15.84 -27.75
CA GLU A 106 -11.07 -15.40 -29.08
C GLU A 106 -10.30 -14.17 -29.56
N GLU A 107 -10.04 -13.19 -28.69
CA GLU A 107 -9.26 -12.01 -29.06
C GLU A 107 -7.81 -12.38 -29.34
N ILE A 108 -7.28 -13.38 -28.63
CA ILE A 108 -5.95 -13.94 -28.90
C ILE A 108 -5.91 -14.58 -30.29
N ALA A 109 -6.89 -15.41 -30.61
CA ALA A 109 -7.00 -16.03 -31.94
C ALA A 109 -7.17 -14.99 -33.05
N LYS A 110 -7.96 -13.93 -32.84
CA LYS A 110 -8.17 -12.83 -33.80
C LYS A 110 -6.92 -11.99 -34.03
N ALA A 111 -6.09 -11.79 -33.01
CA ALA A 111 -4.83 -11.06 -33.18
C ALA A 111 -3.83 -11.86 -34.04
N GLY A 112 -3.75 -13.17 -33.82
CA GLY A 112 -2.90 -14.08 -34.58
C GLY A 112 -1.39 -13.83 -34.38
N PRO A 113 -0.53 -14.63 -35.03
CA PRO A 113 0.92 -14.46 -34.97
C PRO A 113 1.36 -13.08 -35.49
N GLY A 114 2.16 -12.36 -34.72
CA GLY A 114 2.60 -10.99 -35.06
C GLY A 114 1.53 -9.91 -34.86
N GLY A 115 0.34 -10.27 -34.35
CA GLY A 115 -0.73 -9.32 -34.03
C GLY A 115 -0.42 -8.42 -32.83
N SER A 116 -1.22 -7.36 -32.69
CA SER A 116 -1.13 -6.39 -31.58
C SER A 116 -2.50 -6.05 -31.00
N TYR A 117 -2.53 -5.80 -29.69
CA TYR A 117 -3.73 -5.37 -28.95
C TYR A 117 -3.75 -3.86 -28.67
N ILE A 118 -2.70 -3.12 -29.04
CA ILE A 118 -2.51 -1.71 -28.69
C ILE A 118 -3.41 -0.77 -29.52
N ASN A 119 -3.71 -1.13 -30.76
CA ASN A 119 -4.48 -0.27 -31.68
C ASN A 119 -6.00 -0.46 -31.58
N LYS A 120 -6.48 -1.35 -30.71
CA LYS A 120 -7.90 -1.57 -30.45
C LYS A 120 -8.33 -0.82 -29.19
N ARG A 121 -9.63 -0.54 -29.06
CA ARG A 121 -10.19 0.06 -27.83
C ARG A 121 -9.79 -0.79 -26.63
N THR A 122 -9.03 -0.22 -25.69
CA THR A 122 -8.55 -0.90 -24.48
C THR A 122 -9.72 -1.62 -23.79
N PRO A 123 -9.64 -2.94 -23.59
CA PRO A 123 -10.71 -3.69 -22.94
C PRO A 123 -11.02 -3.11 -21.56
N LYS A 124 -12.30 -3.13 -21.16
CA LYS A 124 -12.71 -2.66 -19.81
C LYS A 124 -11.98 -3.42 -18.70
N ILE A 125 -11.67 -4.70 -18.96
CA ILE A 125 -10.92 -5.60 -18.06
C ILE A 125 -9.56 -5.03 -17.66
N TYR A 126 -8.90 -4.24 -18.53
CA TYR A 126 -7.63 -3.60 -18.17
C TYR A 126 -7.75 -2.76 -16.88
N ARG A 127 -8.85 -2.02 -16.73
CA ARG A 127 -9.08 -1.18 -15.54
C ARG A 127 -9.42 -2.00 -14.29
N GLU A 128 -9.89 -3.24 -14.47
CA GLU A 128 -10.23 -4.16 -13.40
C GLU A 128 -8.99 -4.93 -12.92
N GLU A 129 -8.13 -5.35 -13.87
CA GLU A 129 -6.99 -6.24 -13.61
C GLU A 129 -5.67 -5.51 -13.36
N PHE A 130 -5.48 -4.28 -13.84
CA PHE A 130 -4.21 -3.57 -13.64
C PHE A 130 -4.28 -2.65 -12.42
N MET A 131 -3.22 -2.71 -11.61
CA MET A 131 -2.93 -1.64 -10.67
C MET A 131 -2.09 -0.57 -11.37
N LEU A 132 -2.61 0.65 -11.40
CA LEU A 132 -1.90 1.83 -11.87
C LEU A 132 -1.29 2.53 -10.67
N PRO A 133 0.04 2.46 -10.47
CA PRO A 133 0.69 3.19 -9.40
C PRO A 133 0.58 4.69 -9.66
N LYS A 134 0.51 5.46 -8.58
CA LYS A 134 0.53 6.92 -8.60
C LYS A 134 1.94 7.46 -8.33
N LEU A 135 2.76 6.75 -7.57
CA LEU A 135 4.10 7.20 -7.17
C LEU A 135 5.22 6.51 -7.95
N ALA A 136 5.08 5.21 -8.26
CA ALA A 136 6.05 4.51 -9.08
C ALA A 136 6.06 5.05 -10.52
N ASN A 137 7.10 5.83 -10.85
CA ASN A 137 7.30 6.41 -12.17
C ASN A 137 7.59 5.31 -13.21
N ARG A 138 6.78 5.27 -14.27
CA ARG A 138 6.95 4.38 -15.43
C ARG A 138 7.07 5.16 -16.75
N GLU A 139 7.32 6.46 -16.65
CA GLU A 139 7.47 7.34 -17.80
C GLU A 139 8.81 7.11 -18.50
N THR A 140 8.90 7.62 -19.72
CA THR A 140 10.20 7.68 -20.40
C THR A 140 11.15 8.63 -19.66
N THR A 141 12.46 8.38 -19.74
CA THR A 141 13.46 9.28 -19.15
C THR A 141 13.31 10.72 -19.63
N GLN A 142 12.94 10.92 -20.89
CA GLN A 142 12.73 12.26 -21.45
C GLN A 142 11.55 12.99 -20.79
N ASN A 143 10.42 12.30 -20.60
CA ASN A 143 9.26 12.86 -19.89
C ASN A 143 9.60 13.13 -18.42
N TRP A 144 10.24 12.18 -17.73
CA TRP A 144 10.64 12.36 -16.34
C TRP A 144 11.59 13.56 -16.15
N LEU A 145 12.57 13.74 -17.03
CA LEU A 145 13.44 14.91 -17.02
C LEU A 145 12.67 16.21 -17.28
N LYS A 146 11.74 16.20 -18.24
CA LYS A 146 10.90 17.36 -18.56
C LYS A 146 9.99 17.75 -17.39
N ASP A 147 9.53 16.77 -16.62
CA ASP A 147 8.68 16.94 -15.45
C ASP A 147 9.47 17.25 -14.16
N GLY A 148 10.74 17.63 -14.30
CA GLY A 148 11.58 18.12 -13.20
C GLY A 148 12.38 17.04 -12.48
N ALA A 149 12.48 15.83 -13.04
CA ALA A 149 13.30 14.74 -12.52
C ALA A 149 13.01 14.40 -11.05
N LYS A 150 11.74 14.47 -10.66
CA LYS A 150 11.31 14.29 -9.26
C LYS A 150 11.66 12.89 -8.74
N SER A 151 12.19 12.84 -7.52
CA SER A 151 12.35 11.59 -6.80
C SER A 151 11.00 11.05 -6.34
N VAL A 152 10.95 9.74 -6.03
CA VAL A 152 9.74 9.11 -5.49
C VAL A 152 9.32 9.72 -4.15
N GLU A 153 10.29 10.13 -3.33
CA GLU A 153 10.08 10.81 -2.05
C GLU A 153 9.47 12.20 -2.25
N SER A 154 9.95 12.98 -3.23
CA SER A 154 9.36 14.28 -3.57
C SER A 154 7.92 14.16 -4.04
N LEU A 155 7.61 13.15 -4.86
CA LEU A 155 6.24 12.88 -5.30
C LEU A 155 5.34 12.48 -4.12
N ALA A 156 5.87 11.72 -3.17
CA ALA A 156 5.15 11.34 -1.96
C ALA A 156 4.85 12.56 -1.08
N ALA A 157 5.81 13.48 -0.91
CA ALA A 157 5.63 14.73 -0.17
C ALA A 157 4.51 15.59 -0.78
N GLU A 158 4.50 15.76 -2.11
CA GLU A 158 3.43 16.48 -2.81
C GLU A 158 2.05 15.83 -2.58
N MET A 159 1.98 14.49 -2.59
CA MET A 159 0.74 13.78 -2.31
C MET A 159 0.29 13.92 -0.84
N VAL A 160 1.22 14.01 0.10
CA VAL A 160 0.90 14.28 1.51
C VAL A 160 0.25 15.66 1.64
N GLU A 161 0.86 16.69 1.05
CA GLU A 161 0.30 18.06 1.05
C GLU A 161 -1.08 18.10 0.40
N GLU A 162 -1.26 17.44 -0.76
CA GLU A 162 -2.55 17.33 -1.44
C GLU A 162 -3.62 16.67 -0.55
N ARG A 163 -3.29 15.57 0.12
CA ARG A 163 -4.23 14.84 0.99
C ARG A 163 -4.64 15.65 2.20
N ILE A 164 -3.68 16.34 2.83
CA ILE A 164 -3.95 17.20 4.00
C ILE A 164 -4.80 18.39 3.57
N GLY A 165 -4.44 19.08 2.48
CA GLY A 165 -5.18 20.24 1.99
C GLY A 165 -6.61 19.94 1.53
N ASN A 166 -6.86 18.71 1.07
CA ASN A 166 -8.18 18.27 0.61
C ASN A 166 -8.97 17.46 1.64
N TYR A 167 -8.42 17.21 2.84
CA TYR A 167 -9.10 16.41 3.86
C TYR A 167 -10.38 17.09 4.33
N LYS A 168 -11.46 16.31 4.42
CA LYS A 168 -12.72 16.72 5.04
C LYS A 168 -13.08 15.71 6.11
N LEU A 169 -13.30 16.19 7.33
CA LEU A 169 -13.75 15.35 8.44
C LEU A 169 -15.08 14.67 8.06
N PRO A 170 -15.22 13.34 8.22
CA PRO A 170 -16.49 12.67 8.00
C PRO A 170 -17.59 13.24 8.91
N GLU A 171 -18.80 13.41 8.37
CA GLU A 171 -19.92 13.91 9.16
C GLU A 171 -20.26 12.94 10.30
N LEU A 172 -20.20 13.46 11.53
CA LEU A 172 -20.66 12.74 12.71
C LEU A 172 -22.17 12.97 12.88
N ALA A 173 -22.90 11.91 13.23
CA ALA A 173 -24.31 12.03 13.60
C ALA A 173 -24.45 12.88 14.87
N ASP A 174 -25.56 13.62 15.00
CA ASP A 174 -25.77 14.54 16.13
C ASP A 174 -25.66 13.86 17.50
N PHE A 175 -26.10 12.61 17.61
CA PHE A 175 -25.97 11.86 18.87
C PHE A 175 -24.50 11.58 19.22
N GLN A 176 -23.63 11.33 18.23
CA GLN A 176 -22.21 11.08 18.44
C GLN A 176 -21.51 12.36 18.91
N LYS A 177 -21.82 13.50 18.27
CA LYS A 177 -21.29 14.82 18.67
C LYS A 177 -21.62 15.13 20.13
N LYS A 178 -22.89 14.99 20.52
CA LYS A 178 -23.34 15.22 21.92
C LYS A 178 -22.64 14.32 22.94
N ILE A 179 -22.32 13.07 22.58
CA ILE A 179 -21.56 12.17 23.45
C ILE A 179 -20.12 12.67 23.58
N LEU A 180 -19.49 13.02 22.46
CA LEU A 180 -18.09 13.47 22.44
C LEU A 180 -17.91 14.79 23.18
N GLU A 181 -18.78 15.78 22.96
CA GLU A 181 -18.76 17.10 23.64
C GLU A 181 -18.81 16.99 25.17
N LYS A 182 -19.40 15.92 25.72
CA LYS A 182 -19.44 15.68 27.16
C LYS A 182 -18.08 15.27 27.73
N TYR A 183 -17.25 14.56 26.96
CA TYR A 183 -16.02 13.93 27.43
C TYR A 183 -14.75 14.54 26.85
N ILE A 184 -14.83 15.26 25.72
CA ILE A 184 -13.70 16.01 25.16
C ILE A 184 -13.51 17.27 26.00
N PRO A 185 -12.30 17.49 26.58
CA PRO A 185 -11.98 18.74 27.26
C PRO A 185 -12.22 19.94 26.34
N GLN A 186 -12.84 21.01 26.86
CA GLN A 186 -13.16 22.20 26.04
C GLN A 186 -11.93 22.82 25.36
N GLU A 187 -10.77 22.70 26.00
CA GLU A 187 -9.45 23.10 25.51
C GLU A 187 -8.97 22.36 24.25
N TRP A 188 -9.63 21.25 23.88
CA TRP A 188 -9.29 20.44 22.69
C TRP A 188 -10.35 20.56 21.59
N ASN A 189 -11.39 21.37 21.77
CA ASN A 189 -12.29 21.72 20.69
C ASN A 189 -11.55 22.65 19.72
N ALA A 190 -11.26 22.16 18.52
CA ALA A 190 -10.69 22.97 17.46
C ALA A 190 -11.71 24.04 17.02
N ASP A 191 -11.27 25.31 16.98
CA ASP A 191 -12.03 26.43 16.38
C ASP A 191 -12.32 26.19 14.89
#